data_AF-A0A645JM63-F1
#
_entry.id   AF-A0A645JM63-F1
#
_cell.length_a   1.000
_cell.length_b   1.000
_cell.length_c   1.000
_cell.angle_alpha   90.00
_cell.angle_beta   90.00
_cell.angle_gamma   90.00
#
_symmetry.space_group_name_H-M   'P 1'
#
loop_
_entity.id
_entity.type
_entity.pdbx_description
1 polymer ?
#
loop_
_entity_poly.entity_id
_entity_poly.type
_entity_poly.pdbx_seq_one_letter_code
_entity_poly.pdbx_strand_id
1 'polypeptide(L)'
;MDSKDEFGRDMDQWPLWRTENAEAVMKHIRGYAGYCEKKKVDPFICLYMHPWEFHPMPEGLLHYGEGAVLPDPFIVKNCGAYAGEQLDVLIGKMKAFGSEFFRACDIEVK
;
A
#
# COMPACT_ATOMS: atom_id res chain seq x y z
N MET A 1 10.66 -6.87 12.49
CA MET A 1 11.15 -5.56 12.04
C MET A 1 10.44 -4.59 12.96
N ASP A 2 11.20 -3.79 13.71
CA ASP A 2 10.60 -2.91 14.70
C ASP A 2 10.31 -1.56 14.05
N SER A 3 9.12 -1.03 14.32
CA SER A 3 8.67 0.26 13.78
C SER A 3 9.55 1.38 14.32
N LYS A 4 9.81 2.38 13.47
CA LYS A 4 10.46 3.64 13.83
C LYS A 4 9.50 4.84 13.84
N ASP A 5 8.24 4.61 13.49
CA ASP A 5 7.17 5.60 13.52
C ASP A 5 6.37 5.46 14.83
N GLU A 6 6.04 6.58 15.49
CA GLU A 6 5.29 6.56 16.77
C GLU A 6 3.95 5.82 16.65
N PHE A 7 3.33 5.84 15.46
CA PHE A 7 2.03 5.24 15.20
C PHE A 7 2.12 3.95 14.35
N GLY A 8 3.32 3.41 14.12
CA GLY A 8 3.48 2.14 13.39
C GLY A 8 3.23 2.21 11.88
N ARG A 9 3.13 3.41 11.29
CA ARG A 9 2.73 3.57 9.88
C ARG A 9 3.76 3.05 8.87
N ASP A 10 5.02 2.95 9.29
CA ASP A 10 6.10 2.36 8.50
C ASP A 10 6.04 0.82 8.42
N MET A 11 5.16 0.20 9.19
CA MET A 11 4.87 -1.22 9.16
C MET A 11 3.58 -1.54 8.40
N ASP A 12 2.75 -0.53 8.14
CA ASP A 12 1.52 -0.65 7.36
C ASP A 12 1.85 -0.59 5.86
N GLN A 13 1.21 -1.45 5.07
CA GLN A 13 1.31 -1.46 3.61
C GLN A 13 0.77 -0.16 3.00
N TRP A 14 -0.23 0.45 3.65
CA TRP A 14 -0.75 1.74 3.30
C TRP A 14 -0.06 2.81 4.17
N PRO A 15 0.51 3.88 3.58
CA PRO A 15 0.49 4.29 2.17
C PRO A 15 1.83 4.04 1.43
N LEU A 16 2.61 3.05 1.85
CA LEU A 16 4.03 2.92 1.49
C LEU A 16 4.31 2.87 -0.02
N TRP A 17 3.44 2.26 -0.84
CA TRP A 17 3.71 2.20 -2.29
C TRP A 17 3.80 3.58 -2.94
N ARG A 18 3.06 4.59 -2.43
CA ARG A 18 3.07 5.95 -2.99
C ARG A 18 3.96 6.89 -2.20
N THR A 19 4.05 6.73 -0.88
CA THR A 19 4.89 7.63 -0.08
C THR A 19 6.37 7.30 -0.19
N GLU A 20 6.70 6.03 -0.42
CA GLU A 20 8.06 5.53 -0.60
C GLU A 20 8.29 5.00 -2.01
N ASN A 21 7.72 3.83 -2.35
CA ASN A 21 7.72 3.18 -3.67
C ASN A 21 7.25 1.71 -3.58
N ALA A 22 7.09 1.06 -4.73
CA ALA A 22 6.76 -0.36 -4.84
C ALA A 22 7.73 -1.33 -4.11
N GLU A 23 9.04 -1.01 -4.06
CA GLU A 23 10.02 -1.89 -3.41
C GLU A 23 9.86 -1.88 -1.88
N ALA A 24 9.46 -0.75 -1.29
CA ALA A 24 9.12 -0.68 0.12
C ALA A 24 8.05 -1.71 0.47
N VAL A 25 6.95 -1.78 -0.30
CA VAL A 25 5.90 -2.78 -0.11
C VAL A 25 6.40 -4.21 -0.34
N MET A 26 7.21 -4.45 -1.38
CA MET A 26 7.79 -5.78 -1.63
C MET A 26 8.65 -6.30 -0.47
N LYS A 27 9.31 -5.42 0.29
CA LYS A 27 10.05 -5.79 1.50
C LYS A 27 9.13 -6.44 2.55
N HIS A 28 7.93 -5.89 2.75
CA HIS A 28 6.93 -6.44 3.67
C HIS A 28 6.35 -7.75 3.13
N ILE A 29 6.04 -7.80 1.83
CA ILE A 29 5.55 -9.01 1.14
C ILE A 29 6.54 -10.18 1.31
N ARG A 30 7.83 -9.96 1.03
CA ARG A 30 8.86 -11.00 1.19
C ARG A 30 9.03 -11.42 2.66
N GLY A 31 8.94 -10.47 3.58
CA GLY A 31 8.97 -10.75 5.02
C GLY A 31 7.80 -11.64 5.47
N TYR A 32 6.59 -11.35 5.01
CA TYR A 32 5.40 -12.15 5.29
C TYR A 32 5.46 -13.52 4.62
N ALA A 33 5.88 -13.60 3.36
CA ALA A 33 6.08 -14.88 2.67
C ALA A 33 7.07 -15.78 3.42
N GLY A 34 8.21 -15.23 3.88
CA GLY A 34 9.16 -15.97 4.69
C GLY A 34 8.64 -16.37 6.08
N TYR A 35 7.67 -15.63 6.63
CA TYR A 35 6.95 -16.05 7.84
C TYR A 35 6.02 -17.24 7.56
N CYS A 36 5.24 -17.17 6.48
CA CYS A 36 4.33 -18.25 6.06
C CYS A 36 5.09 -19.54 5.74
N GLU A 37 6.22 -19.44 5.05
CA GLU A 37 7.11 -20.57 4.76
C GLU A 37 7.56 -21.28 6.06
N LYS A 38 8.02 -20.53 7.06
CA LYS A 38 8.39 -21.10 8.38
C LYS A 38 7.21 -21.77 9.09
N LYS A 39 5.99 -21.30 8.83
CA LYS A 39 4.75 -21.86 9.38
C LYS A 39 4.16 -22.99 8.52
N LYS A 40 4.75 -23.29 7.36
CA LYS A 40 4.28 -24.27 6.38
C LYS A 40 2.83 -24.00 5.94
N VAL A 41 2.52 -22.73 5.70
CA VAL A 41 1.24 -22.28 5.14
C VAL A 41 1.51 -21.48 3.88
N ASP A 42 0.59 -21.52 2.93
CA ASP A 42 0.71 -20.74 1.71
C ASP A 42 0.50 -19.25 2.02
N PRO A 43 1.36 -18.35 1.50
CA PRO A 43 1.18 -16.93 1.70
C PRO A 43 -0.01 -16.40 0.88
N PHE A 44 -0.91 -15.67 1.55
CA PHE A 44 -2.02 -14.98 0.90
C PHE A 44 -2.01 -13.50 1.30
N ILE A 45 -2.05 -12.59 0.33
CA ILE A 45 -1.87 -11.15 0.55
C ILE A 45 -3.07 -10.39 0.00
N CYS A 46 -3.68 -9.56 0.83
CA CYS A 46 -4.72 -8.62 0.45
C CYS A 46 -4.18 -7.19 0.55
N LEU A 47 -4.09 -6.50 -0.60
CA LEU A 47 -3.73 -5.08 -0.64
C LEU A 47 -5.00 -4.23 -0.61
N TYR A 48 -5.12 -3.37 0.40
CA TYR A 48 -6.23 -2.43 0.53
C TYR A 48 -5.83 -1.05 0.04
N MET A 49 -6.52 -0.54 -0.99
CA MET A 49 -6.23 0.75 -1.63
C MET A 49 -7.48 1.62 -1.70
N HIS A 50 -7.33 2.94 -1.63
CA HIS A 50 -8.43 3.87 -1.83
C HIS A 50 -8.38 4.52 -3.23
N PRO A 51 -9.53 4.72 -3.90
CA PRO A 51 -9.56 5.33 -5.23
C PRO A 51 -8.95 6.74 -5.30
N TRP A 52 -9.09 7.52 -4.22
CA TRP A 52 -8.59 8.90 -4.16
C TRP A 52 -7.06 8.97 -4.24
N GLU A 53 -6.34 7.89 -3.92
CA GLU A 53 -4.87 7.85 -3.98
C GLU A 53 -4.34 8.01 -5.41
N PHE A 54 -5.16 7.67 -6.39
CA PHE A 54 -4.83 7.70 -7.82
C PHE A 54 -5.32 8.98 -8.52
N HIS A 55 -5.80 9.96 -7.75
CA HIS A 55 -6.18 11.29 -8.24
C HIS A 55 -5.27 12.36 -7.61
N PRO A 56 -4.92 13.45 -8.33
CA PRO A 56 -4.23 14.58 -7.71
C PRO A 56 -5.06 15.15 -6.56
N MET A 57 -4.55 15.02 -5.33
CA MET A 57 -5.24 15.53 -4.14
C MET A 57 -4.82 16.97 -3.85
N PRO A 58 -5.74 17.85 -3.43
CA PRO A 58 -5.39 19.21 -3.09
C PRO A 58 -4.51 19.25 -1.84
N GLU A 59 -3.50 20.10 -1.87
CA GLU A 59 -2.55 20.29 -0.76
C GLU A 59 -2.78 21.62 -0.04
N GLY A 60 -2.24 21.73 1.17
CA GLY A 60 -2.39 22.93 2.01
C GLY A 60 -3.74 23.00 2.71
N LEU A 61 -4.09 24.21 3.16
CA LEU A 61 -5.29 24.45 3.96
C LEU A 61 -6.55 24.42 3.07
N LEU A 62 -7.38 23.40 3.24
CA LEU A 62 -8.60 23.19 2.45
C LEU A 62 -9.79 23.82 3.16
N HIS A 63 -10.33 24.91 2.61
CA HIS A 63 -11.50 25.59 3.18
C HIS A 63 -12.81 24.91 2.75
N TYR A 64 -13.74 24.75 3.70
CA TYR A 64 -15.10 24.27 3.44
C TYR A 64 -16.10 25.03 4.34
N GLY A 65 -16.96 25.84 3.71
CA GLY A 65 -17.97 26.66 4.39
C GLY A 65 -17.35 27.59 5.43
N GLU A 66 -17.47 27.22 6.71
CA GLU A 66 -17.03 28.00 7.86
C GLU A 66 -15.66 27.58 8.42
N GLY A 67 -15.10 26.46 7.94
CA GLY A 67 -13.89 25.85 8.50
C GLY A 67 -12.82 25.54 7.46
N ALA A 68 -11.73 24.94 7.94
CA ALA A 68 -10.70 24.39 7.08
C ALA A 68 -10.08 23.11 7.66
N VAL A 69 -9.58 22.25 6.78
CA VAL A 69 -8.82 21.05 7.12
C VAL A 69 -7.46 21.17 6.47
N LEU A 70 -6.40 20.92 7.24
CA LEU A 70 -5.05 20.75 6.72
C LEU A 70 -4.72 19.26 6.81
N PRO A 71 -4.73 18.51 5.69
CA PRO A 71 -4.33 17.12 5.71
C PRO A 71 -2.86 16.99 6.13
N ASP A 72 -2.53 15.96 6.90
CA ASP A 72 -1.13 15.63 7.12
C ASP A 72 -0.43 15.38 5.78
N PRO A 73 0.83 15.82 5.60
CA PRO A 73 1.50 15.77 4.29
C PRO A 73 1.50 14.37 3.66
N PHE A 74 1.65 13.31 4.46
CA PHE A 74 1.68 11.94 3.96
C PHE A 74 0.34 11.49 3.35
N ILE A 75 -0.79 12.10 3.73
CA ILE A 75 -2.12 11.77 3.19
C ILE A 75 -2.17 12.10 1.70
N VAL A 76 -1.61 13.24 1.29
CA VAL A 76 -1.67 13.73 -0.10
C VAL A 76 -0.38 13.50 -0.89
N LYS A 77 0.74 13.21 -0.21
CA LYS A 77 2.06 12.96 -0.82
C LYS A 77 1.95 11.94 -1.95
N ASN A 78 2.37 12.36 -3.14
CA ASN A 78 2.45 11.53 -4.33
C ASN A 78 1.12 10.86 -4.76
N CYS A 79 -0.03 11.43 -4.38
CA CYS A 79 -1.30 11.02 -4.97
C CYS A 79 -1.36 11.38 -6.46
N GLY A 80 -2.13 10.63 -7.25
CA GLY A 80 -2.24 10.83 -8.70
C GLY A 80 -1.33 9.90 -9.49
N ALA A 81 -0.67 10.44 -10.53
CA ALA A 81 0.09 9.65 -11.51
C ALA A 81 1.16 8.75 -10.88
N TYR A 82 1.93 9.28 -9.92
CA TYR A 82 2.98 8.51 -9.24
C TYR A 82 2.43 7.28 -8.51
N ALA A 83 1.29 7.40 -7.81
CA ALA A 83 0.66 6.26 -7.15
C ALA A 83 0.28 5.16 -8.17
N GLY A 84 -0.21 5.55 -9.34
CA GLY A 84 -0.50 4.62 -10.45
C GLY A 84 0.74 3.95 -11.01
N GLU A 85 1.83 4.71 -11.24
CA GLU A 85 3.11 4.18 -11.69
C GLU A 85 3.70 3.16 -10.72
N GLN A 86 3.67 3.47 -9.42
CA GLN A 86 4.18 2.54 -8.40
C GLN A 86 3.30 1.29 -8.26
N LEU A 87 1.99 1.40 -8.47
CA LEU A 87 1.11 0.23 -8.52
C LEU A 87 1.48 -0.69 -9.69
N ASP A 88 1.74 -0.14 -10.87
CA ASP A 88 2.18 -0.94 -12.04
C ASP A 88 3.51 -1.66 -11.77
N VAL A 89 4.49 -0.95 -11.20
CA VAL A 89 5.77 -1.53 -10.80
C VAL A 89 5.58 -2.63 -9.74
N LEU A 90 4.69 -2.42 -8.78
CA LEU A 90 4.37 -3.41 -7.74
C LEU A 90 3.76 -4.68 -8.35
N ILE A 91 2.78 -4.54 -9.23
CA ILE A 91 2.16 -5.67 -9.94
C ILE A 91 3.23 -6.44 -10.73
N GLY A 92 4.10 -5.75 -11.46
CA GLY A 92 5.21 -6.38 -12.20
C GLY A 92 6.15 -7.16 -11.29
N LYS A 93 6.53 -6.59 -10.14
CA LYS A 93 7.40 -7.25 -9.15
C LYS A 93 6.74 -8.46 -8.49
N MET A 94 5.45 -8.37 -8.16
CA MET A 94 4.69 -9.48 -7.60
C MET A 94 4.57 -10.64 -8.59
N LYS A 95 4.29 -10.36 -9.87
CA LYS A 95 4.32 -11.39 -10.93
C LYS A 95 5.69 -12.05 -11.05
N ALA A 96 6.77 -11.26 -11.07
CA ALA A 96 8.13 -11.78 -11.11
C ALA A 96 8.51 -12.59 -9.85
N PHE A 97 7.88 -12.30 -8.71
CA PHE A 97 8.01 -13.06 -7.47
C PHE A 97 7.20 -14.37 -7.47
N GLY A 98 6.38 -14.63 -8.50
CA GLY A 98 5.54 -15.82 -8.61
C GLY A 98 4.16 -15.67 -8.00
N SER A 99 3.70 -14.44 -7.74
CA SER A 99 2.35 -14.19 -7.22
C SER A 99 1.27 -14.37 -8.29
N GLU A 100 0.15 -14.97 -7.88
CA GLU A 100 -1.07 -15.06 -8.65
C GLU A 100 -2.13 -14.09 -8.10
N PHE A 101 -2.97 -13.54 -8.99
CA PHE A 101 -3.97 -12.52 -8.62
C PHE A 101 -5.36 -13.08 -8.78
N PHE A 102 -6.17 -12.92 -7.74
CA PHE A 102 -7.54 -13.42 -7.68
C PHE A 102 -8.49 -12.31 -7.28
N ARG A 103 -9.74 -12.38 -7.75
CA ARG A 103 -10.81 -11.63 -7.10
C ARG A 103 -11.23 -12.40 -5.86
N ALA A 104 -11.70 -11.69 -4.84
CA ALA A 104 -12.20 -12.33 -3.62
C ALA A 104 -13.29 -13.38 -3.89
N CYS A 105 -14.12 -13.16 -4.93
CA CYS A 105 -15.17 -14.09 -5.35
C CYS A 105 -14.67 -15.36 -6.06
N ASP A 106 -13.39 -15.40 -6.44
CA ASP A 106 -12.80 -16.56 -7.14
C ASP A 106 -12.13 -17.55 -6.16
N ILE A 107 -12.03 -17.18 -4.87
CA ILE A 107 -11.36 -17.98 -3.85
C ILE A 107 -12.38 -18.68 -2.95
N GLU A 108 -12.34 -20.01 -2.95
CA GLU A 108 -13.01 -20.83 -1.94
C GLU A 108 -12.11 -20.98 -0.71
N VAL A 109 -12.45 -20.31 0.39
CA VAL A 109 -11.81 -20.53 1.68
C VAL A 109 -12.42 -21.77 2.30
N LYS A 110 -11.62 -22.84 2.44
CA LYS A 110 -12.02 -24.09 3.11
C LYS A 110 -11.86 -24.01 4.61
#